data_AF-A0AAV9GKW0-F1
#
_entry.id   AF-A0AAV9GKW0-F1
#
_cell.length_a   1.000
_cell.length_b   1.000
_cell.length_c   1.000
_cell.angle_alpha   90.00
_cell.angle_beta   90.00
_cell.angle_gamma   90.00
#
_symmetry.space_group_name_H-M   'P 1'
#
loop_
_entity.id
_entity.type
_entity.pdbx_description
1 polymer ?
#
loop_
_entity_poly.entity_id
_entity_poly.type
_entity_poly.pdbx_seq_one_letter_code
_entity_poly.pdbx_strand_id
1 'polypeptide(L)'
;MQPVPLGATANKPARKFKFHTKSRLGCGTCKARKVKCDETHPHCKRCTSTGRKCDGYSDVSRTPTPPSSCPPGSSSALLAPPHLGLFDSAAEKRSFQYFQTNASRLLGGSFHSSFWGREVIQAAIHHPSICHLVVALGAAYETSEAALSAQPSHDPELVEFALQQCNRSIKELTQLATQQNQTQLAGGHRSTESIYCLLTASILFIHFAHIRGHNIEAMQHTRSAIKVLQDFEASYTRADSRRAAFPIPIAQLRAMLLSAYGQLRCIVEDVVLEVKEGKDPLVTDLKPATLFLSVADAHAYVENLFYNTLAFQQDTFRRPPNNPERLRIIVTRHRELCRGLESSRNALDAFIAAKSRPSSKQQPHDEQDEKGIIILQIYHVLLAVWLRIDILQPDRRETAFDLLEADLEEMLLLCERFIASEALAQPSSTRQPFLRCSSGLGCVMPLHTIAVRCRNPQLRRRALKLLSECTRRDGLWDSQITAKIATVTVEVEEMFMSPPSPDYAENPAARENGRVKEVKFELQGDRAALLRFIVAGREEVRKKIEW
;
A
#
# COMPACT_ATOMS: atom_id res chain seq x y z
N MET A 1 -18.18 -50.97 59.29
CA MET A 1 -17.47 -50.75 60.58
C MET A 1 -16.19 -49.96 60.32
N GLN A 2 -15.89 -48.98 61.17
CA GLN A 2 -14.54 -48.50 61.51
C GLN A 2 -14.47 -48.55 63.05
N PRO A 3 -13.33 -48.91 63.68
CA PRO A 3 -12.19 -48.00 63.95
C PRO A 3 -10.79 -48.63 63.64
N VAL A 4 -9.69 -47.93 63.29
CA VAL A 4 -8.81 -46.97 64.05
C VAL A 4 -7.96 -47.67 65.14
N PRO A 5 -6.70 -47.28 65.47
CA PRO A 5 -5.72 -46.34 64.86
C PRO A 5 -4.49 -47.13 64.29
N LEU A 6 -3.17 -46.84 64.35
CA LEU A 6 -2.27 -45.73 64.81
C LEU A 6 -0.88 -45.89 64.09
N GLY A 7 0.03 -44.90 64.15
CA GLY A 7 1.45 -45.07 63.79
C GLY A 7 2.19 -43.78 63.37
N ALA A 8 2.55 -42.91 64.32
CA ALA A 8 3.16 -41.59 64.02
C ALA A 8 4.69 -41.64 63.84
N THR A 9 5.23 -40.78 62.97
CA THR A 9 6.68 -40.43 62.93
C THR A 9 6.91 -38.92 62.85
N ALA A 10 8.08 -38.47 63.31
CA ALA A 10 8.29 -37.11 63.79
C ALA A 10 8.40 -36.01 62.71
N ASN A 11 7.81 -34.85 63.04
CA ASN A 11 7.90 -33.59 62.31
C ASN A 11 9.34 -33.03 62.33
N LYS A 12 9.90 -32.70 61.15
CA LYS A 12 11.20 -32.01 61.01
C LYS A 12 10.99 -30.60 60.44
N PRO A 13 11.49 -29.53 61.08
CA PRO A 13 11.22 -28.16 60.64
C PRO A 13 11.89 -27.84 59.31
N ALA A 14 11.12 -27.24 58.40
CA ALA A 14 11.61 -26.80 57.09
C ALA A 14 12.72 -25.74 57.23
N ARG A 15 13.84 -25.95 56.54
CA ARG A 15 15.03 -25.09 56.60
C ARG A 15 14.76 -23.75 55.88
N LYS A 16 14.39 -22.71 56.62
CA LYS A 16 14.07 -21.37 56.08
C LYS A 16 15.25 -20.79 55.28
N PHE A 17 15.16 -20.84 53.95
CA PHE A 17 16.06 -20.10 53.06
C PHE A 17 15.81 -18.59 53.21
N LYS A 18 16.70 -17.88 53.92
CA LYS A 18 16.75 -16.42 53.87
C LYS A 18 17.32 -16.00 52.51
N PHE A 19 16.47 -15.46 51.64
CA PHE A 19 16.92 -14.76 50.45
C PHE A 19 17.72 -13.52 50.87
N HIS A 20 19.01 -13.49 50.54
CA HIS A 20 19.88 -12.36 50.83
C HIS A 20 19.86 -11.35 49.68
N THR A 21 19.53 -10.10 50.00
CA THR A 21 19.58 -8.97 49.06
C THR A 21 21.00 -8.75 48.56
N LYS A 22 21.19 -8.77 47.23
CA LYS A 22 22.49 -8.50 46.59
C LYS A 22 22.79 -7.01 46.70
N SER A 23 23.95 -6.61 47.23
CA SER A 23 24.33 -5.18 47.20
C SER A 23 24.68 -4.77 45.76
N ARG A 24 24.16 -3.63 45.32
CA ARG A 24 24.44 -3.10 43.98
C ARG A 24 25.84 -2.46 43.89
N LEU A 25 26.40 -2.04 45.03
CA LEU A 25 27.63 -1.24 45.11
C LEU A 25 28.91 -2.05 45.39
N GLY A 26 28.85 -3.36 45.63
CA GLY A 26 30.05 -4.16 45.92
C GLY A 26 31.13 -4.14 44.81
N CYS A 27 32.39 -4.42 45.18
CA CYS A 27 33.52 -4.45 44.24
C CYS A 27 33.38 -5.57 43.19
N GLY A 28 34.08 -5.43 42.06
CA GLY A 28 34.02 -6.40 40.95
C GLY A 28 34.31 -7.85 41.41
N THR A 29 35.38 -8.04 42.17
CA THR A 29 35.79 -9.34 42.69
C THR A 29 34.76 -9.98 43.64
N CYS A 30 34.12 -9.19 44.51
CA CYS A 30 33.07 -9.71 45.41
C CYS A 30 31.78 -10.04 44.65
N LYS A 31 31.39 -9.21 43.66
CA LYS A 31 30.26 -9.47 42.76
C LYS A 31 30.46 -10.78 41.97
N ALA A 32 31.63 -10.97 41.36
CA ALA A 32 31.98 -12.20 40.64
C ALA A 32 31.93 -13.44 41.56
N ARG A 33 32.47 -13.33 42.78
CA ARG A 33 32.45 -14.38 43.81
C ARG A 33 31.08 -14.56 44.48
N LYS A 34 30.06 -13.77 44.14
CA LYS A 34 28.70 -13.79 44.73
C LYS A 34 28.68 -13.64 46.27
N VAL A 35 29.66 -12.94 46.85
CA VAL A 35 29.75 -12.66 48.29
C VAL A 35 29.47 -11.18 48.59
N LYS A 36 28.90 -10.89 49.77
CA LYS A 36 28.69 -9.49 50.20
C LYS A 36 30.04 -8.78 50.34
N CYS A 37 30.17 -7.63 49.67
CA CYS A 37 31.30 -6.72 49.82
C CYS A 37 31.16 -5.90 51.11
N ASP A 38 32.28 -5.51 51.71
CA ASP A 38 32.36 -4.58 52.84
C ASP A 38 32.47 -3.10 52.39
N GLU A 39 32.58 -2.86 51.08
CA GLU A 39 32.41 -1.56 50.42
C GLU A 39 33.42 -0.46 50.85
N THR A 40 34.56 -0.85 51.45
CA THR A 40 35.68 0.08 51.70
C THR A 40 36.47 0.38 50.43
N HIS A 41 36.82 1.64 50.22
CA HIS A 41 37.68 2.12 49.12
C HIS A 41 39.14 2.29 49.60
N PRO A 42 40.15 2.20 48.70
CA PRO A 42 40.05 1.83 47.28
C PRO A 42 39.85 0.33 47.04
N HIS A 43 40.09 -0.50 48.06
CA HIS A 43 39.97 -1.96 47.98
C HIS A 43 39.18 -2.49 49.18
N CYS A 44 38.31 -3.48 48.94
CA CYS A 44 37.52 -4.09 50.01
C CYS A 44 38.40 -4.96 50.91
N LYS A 45 38.19 -4.89 52.23
CA LYS A 45 38.93 -5.70 53.21
C LYS A 45 38.73 -7.20 52.93
N ARG A 46 37.60 -7.62 52.37
CA ARG A 46 37.31 -9.04 52.05
C ARG A 46 38.16 -9.61 50.91
N CYS A 47 38.72 -8.77 50.03
CA CYS A 47 39.73 -9.21 49.06
C CYS A 47 41.14 -9.18 49.65
N THR A 48 41.55 -8.06 50.26
CA THR A 48 42.92 -7.91 50.80
C THR A 48 43.23 -8.89 51.92
N SER A 49 42.32 -9.08 52.90
CA SER A 49 42.46 -10.09 53.97
C SER A 49 42.45 -11.54 53.49
N THR A 50 42.09 -11.80 52.22
CA THR A 50 42.14 -13.14 51.62
C THR A 50 43.19 -13.24 50.50
N GLY A 51 44.20 -12.36 50.51
CA GLY A 51 45.35 -12.38 49.61
C GLY A 51 45.04 -12.10 48.14
N ARG A 52 43.87 -11.55 47.83
CA ARG A 52 43.39 -11.35 46.45
C ARG A 52 43.46 -9.89 46.03
N LYS A 53 43.93 -9.66 44.80
CA LYS A 53 43.75 -8.38 44.09
C LYS A 53 42.26 -8.02 44.10
N CYS A 54 41.95 -6.76 44.39
CA CYS A 54 40.59 -6.25 44.38
C CYS A 54 40.40 -5.41 43.11
N ASP A 55 39.48 -5.80 42.25
CA ASP A 55 39.24 -5.20 40.92
C ASP A 55 38.50 -3.85 41.00
N GLY A 56 38.64 -3.15 42.13
CA GLY A 56 37.97 -1.89 42.43
C GLY A 56 36.43 -1.96 42.40
N TYR A 57 35.85 -0.77 42.37
CA TYR A 57 34.42 -0.55 42.24
C TYR A 57 34.18 0.04 40.85
N SER A 58 33.24 -0.54 40.10
CA SER A 58 32.90 -0.07 38.75
C SER A 58 32.32 1.34 38.83
N ASP A 59 33.00 2.32 38.25
CA ASP A 59 32.66 3.74 38.36
C ASP A 59 31.47 4.07 37.43
N VAL A 60 30.25 4.07 37.98
CA VAL A 60 29.00 4.36 37.25
C VAL A 60 28.73 5.88 37.21
N SER A 61 29.78 6.70 37.04
CA SER A 61 29.70 8.17 36.95
C SER A 61 30.98 8.78 36.35
N ARG A 62 31.13 8.80 35.02
CA ARG A 62 32.23 9.52 34.35
C ARG A 62 31.83 10.24 33.06
N THR A 63 31.63 11.55 33.21
CA THR A 63 31.70 12.56 32.15
C THR A 63 33.14 12.74 31.64
N PRO A 64 33.39 12.86 30.32
CA PRO A 64 34.71 13.20 29.77
C PRO A 64 34.76 14.59 29.11
N THR A 65 35.68 15.44 29.57
CA THR A 65 36.10 16.71 28.92
C THR A 65 37.51 17.10 29.38
N PRO A 66 38.36 17.76 28.56
CA PRO A 66 38.53 17.64 27.11
C PRO A 66 39.99 17.23 26.76
N PRO A 67 40.36 17.19 25.47
CA PRO A 67 41.45 18.09 25.04
C PRO A 67 41.08 18.92 23.80
N SER A 68 41.90 19.94 23.49
CA SER A 68 41.62 20.97 22.48
C SER A 68 42.37 20.75 21.17
N SER A 69 41.69 20.86 20.01
CA SER A 69 42.10 21.67 18.84
C SER A 69 41.22 21.46 17.60
N CYS A 70 40.85 22.57 16.93
CA CYS A 70 40.29 22.63 15.55
C CYS A 70 38.88 22.04 15.32
N PRO A 71 38.20 22.37 14.19
CA PRO A 71 37.50 23.65 13.98
C PRO A 71 35.97 23.49 13.91
N PRO A 72 35.17 24.58 13.97
CA PRO A 72 33.72 24.49 14.15
C PRO A 72 32.95 24.10 12.89
N GLY A 73 32.08 23.08 13.00
CA GLY A 73 31.08 22.73 11.99
C GLY A 73 30.22 21.54 12.38
N SER A 74 28.92 21.60 12.08
CA SER A 74 27.89 20.55 12.27
C SER A 74 27.38 20.31 13.71
N SER A 75 26.20 20.89 13.94
CA SER A 75 25.19 20.63 14.97
C SER A 75 25.25 19.31 15.77
N SER A 76 25.12 19.42 17.10
CA SER A 76 24.67 18.32 17.97
C SER A 76 23.45 18.77 18.79
N ALA A 77 22.25 18.39 18.35
CA ALA A 77 20.98 18.71 18.98
C ALA A 77 20.08 17.46 19.05
N LEU A 78 20.60 16.36 19.63
CA LEU A 78 19.92 15.07 19.75
C LEU A 78 20.09 14.48 21.16
N LEU A 79 19.31 14.97 22.14
CA LEU A 79 19.18 14.33 23.45
C LEU A 79 17.87 14.68 24.20
N ALA A 80 16.79 14.91 23.46
CA ALA A 80 15.43 15.04 24.01
C ALA A 80 14.55 13.85 23.56
N PRO A 81 13.57 13.39 24.36
CA PRO A 81 12.61 12.37 23.93
C PRO A 81 11.72 12.90 22.77
N PRO A 82 11.56 12.17 21.64
CA PRO A 82 10.96 12.69 20.40
C PRO A 82 9.42 12.85 20.43
N HIS A 83 8.84 13.06 21.62
CA HIS A 83 7.40 13.22 21.84
C HIS A 83 7.06 14.47 22.69
N LEU A 84 8.05 15.20 23.19
CA LEU A 84 7.86 16.50 23.85
C LEU A 84 7.84 17.60 22.78
N GLY A 85 6.64 18.08 22.43
CA GLY A 85 6.43 19.17 21.48
C GLY A 85 6.07 18.79 20.04
N LEU A 86 5.73 17.52 19.76
CA LEU A 86 5.31 17.08 18.41
C LEU A 86 3.84 17.43 18.07
N PHE A 87 3.02 17.73 19.09
CA PHE A 87 1.59 18.02 18.95
C PHE A 87 1.22 19.22 19.83
N ASP A 88 0.43 20.15 19.29
CA ASP A 88 -0.08 21.32 20.02
C ASP A 88 -1.35 20.97 20.82
N SER A 89 -2.05 19.90 20.43
CA SER A 89 -3.36 19.52 20.96
C SER A 89 -3.50 18.02 21.30
N ALA A 90 -4.46 17.71 22.17
CA ALA A 90 -4.86 16.34 22.46
C ALA A 90 -5.51 15.65 21.24
N ALA A 91 -6.18 16.40 20.35
CA ALA A 91 -6.79 15.89 19.13
C ALA A 91 -5.75 15.44 18.10
N GLU A 92 -4.68 16.22 17.90
CA GLU A 92 -3.54 15.84 17.04
C GLU A 92 -2.88 14.55 17.55
N LYS A 93 -2.62 14.47 18.85
CA LYS A 93 -2.07 13.27 19.48
C LYS A 93 -2.99 12.06 19.31
N ARG A 94 -4.31 12.20 19.53
CA ARG A 94 -5.30 11.12 19.34
C ARG A 94 -5.28 10.60 17.91
N SER A 95 -5.41 11.51 16.93
CA SER A 95 -5.52 11.13 15.52
C SER A 95 -4.21 10.52 14.98
N PHE A 96 -3.05 11.01 15.42
CA PHE A 96 -1.75 10.38 15.13
C PHE A 96 -1.66 8.97 15.72
N GLN A 97 -2.11 8.77 16.97
CA GLN A 97 -2.14 7.45 17.59
C GLN A 97 -3.11 6.50 16.86
N TYR A 98 -4.30 6.97 16.47
CA TYR A 98 -5.25 6.21 15.67
C TYR A 98 -4.67 5.82 14.30
N PHE A 99 -3.93 6.71 13.64
CA PHE A 99 -3.20 6.38 12.41
C PHE A 99 -2.16 5.27 12.65
N GLN A 100 -1.37 5.40 13.71
CA GLN A 100 -0.33 4.44 14.07
C GLN A 100 -0.88 3.05 14.43
N THR A 101 -2.04 2.96 15.09
CA THR A 101 -2.63 1.67 15.47
C THR A 101 -3.53 1.05 14.40
N ASN A 102 -4.29 1.87 13.68
CA ASN A 102 -5.40 1.45 12.83
C ASN A 102 -5.16 1.79 11.36
N ALA A 103 -5.15 3.08 10.99
CA ALA A 103 -5.18 3.49 9.58
C ALA A 103 -3.97 3.01 8.76
N SER A 104 -2.78 2.98 9.37
CA SER A 104 -1.55 2.46 8.74
C SER A 104 -1.64 0.97 8.35
N ARG A 105 -2.43 0.16 9.06
CA ARG A 105 -2.68 -1.25 8.72
C ARG A 105 -3.66 -1.39 7.57
N LEU A 106 -4.67 -0.52 7.51
CA LEU A 106 -5.65 -0.49 6.43
C LEU A 106 -4.97 -0.05 5.13
N LEU A 107 -4.33 1.12 5.13
CA LEU A 107 -3.54 1.64 3.99
C LEU A 107 -2.44 0.66 3.53
N GLY A 108 -1.81 -0.04 4.48
CA GLY A 108 -0.82 -1.08 4.20
C GLY A 108 -1.31 -2.23 3.32
N GLY A 109 -2.57 -2.65 3.49
CA GLY A 109 -3.09 -3.85 2.84
C GLY A 109 -2.16 -5.06 3.03
N SER A 110 -2.08 -5.93 2.03
CA SER A 110 -1.17 -7.08 2.04
C SER A 110 0.31 -6.74 1.75
N PHE A 111 0.65 -5.51 1.34
CA PHE A 111 1.92 -5.26 0.62
C PHE A 111 2.73 -4.03 1.05
N HIS A 112 2.11 -2.95 1.54
CA HIS A 112 2.78 -1.66 1.80
C HIS A 112 2.97 -1.35 3.30
N SER A 113 2.99 -2.39 4.15
CA SER A 113 3.00 -2.26 5.61
C SER A 113 4.24 -1.54 6.18
N SER A 114 5.41 -1.63 5.55
CA SER A 114 6.63 -0.93 6.01
C SER A 114 6.59 0.58 5.79
N PHE A 115 6.05 1.02 4.64
CA PHE A 115 5.88 2.43 4.32
C PHE A 115 4.95 3.09 5.34
N TRP A 116 3.75 2.55 5.49
CA TRP A 116 2.71 3.12 6.37
C TRP A 116 2.98 2.92 7.86
N GLY A 117 3.47 1.75 8.28
CA GLY A 117 3.66 1.39 9.68
C GLY A 117 5.00 1.82 10.30
N ARG A 118 5.95 2.32 9.50
CA ARG A 118 7.28 2.74 9.96
C ARG A 118 7.78 4.01 9.30
N GLU A 119 7.92 4.01 7.97
CA GLU A 119 8.73 5.01 7.26
C GLU A 119 8.04 6.38 7.20
N VAL A 120 6.73 6.40 6.92
CA VAL A 120 5.87 7.59 7.02
C VAL A 120 5.84 8.13 8.46
N ILE A 121 5.80 7.27 9.47
CA ILE A 121 5.76 7.67 10.88
C ILE A 121 7.10 8.29 11.31
N GLN A 122 8.22 7.75 10.85
CA GLN A 122 9.55 8.33 11.06
C GLN A 122 9.69 9.69 10.36
N ALA A 123 9.20 9.82 9.12
CA ALA A 123 9.18 11.10 8.42
C ALA A 123 8.29 12.14 9.12
N ALA A 124 7.13 11.73 9.66
CA ALA A 124 6.22 12.58 10.40
C ALA A 124 6.82 13.14 11.71
N ILE A 125 7.70 12.38 12.39
CA ILE A 125 8.41 12.85 13.59
C ILE A 125 9.43 13.97 13.27
N HIS A 126 9.93 14.03 12.03
CA HIS A 126 10.97 14.98 11.63
C HIS A 126 10.48 16.15 10.74
N HIS A 127 9.31 16.05 10.13
CA HIS A 127 8.80 17.05 9.18
C HIS A 127 7.35 17.48 9.53
N PRO A 128 7.12 18.73 9.97
CA PRO A 128 5.81 19.20 10.42
C PRO A 128 4.67 19.04 9.40
N SER A 129 4.94 19.28 8.11
CA SER A 129 3.99 19.02 7.02
C SER A 129 3.50 17.56 7.00
N ILE A 130 4.43 16.61 7.09
CA ILE A 130 4.15 15.18 7.11
C ILE A 130 3.41 14.79 8.40
N CYS A 131 3.77 15.41 9.54
CA CYS A 131 3.02 15.24 10.80
C CYS A 131 1.55 15.63 10.64
N HIS A 132 1.28 16.84 10.14
CA HIS A 132 -0.08 17.33 9.94
C HIS A 132 -0.89 16.45 8.97
N LEU A 133 -0.28 15.90 7.91
CA LEU A 133 -0.97 14.97 7.00
C LEU A 133 -1.22 13.58 7.61
N VAL A 134 -0.32 13.07 8.46
CA VAL A 134 -0.55 11.84 9.22
C VAL A 134 -1.68 12.02 10.24
N VAL A 135 -1.74 13.18 10.92
CA VAL A 135 -2.86 13.56 11.80
C VAL A 135 -4.17 13.64 11.00
N ALA A 136 -4.17 14.34 9.85
CA ALA A 136 -5.36 14.50 9.01
C ALA A 136 -5.91 13.16 8.50
N LEU A 137 -5.02 12.25 8.06
CA LEU A 137 -5.39 10.89 7.68
C LEU A 137 -5.97 10.10 8.87
N GLY A 138 -5.36 10.23 10.06
CA GLY A 138 -5.89 9.62 11.28
C GLY A 138 -7.33 10.02 11.56
N ALA A 139 -7.60 11.32 11.61
CA ALA A 139 -8.94 11.89 11.83
C ALA A 139 -9.94 11.50 10.73
N ALA A 140 -9.51 11.47 9.46
CA ALA A 140 -10.36 11.07 8.34
C ALA A 140 -10.73 9.57 8.37
N TYR A 141 -9.81 8.69 8.77
CA TYR A 141 -10.12 7.26 8.95
C TYR A 141 -11.00 7.02 10.19
N GLU A 142 -10.76 7.73 11.30
CA GLU A 142 -11.61 7.67 12.50
C GLU A 142 -13.05 8.13 12.21
N THR A 143 -13.20 9.19 11.41
CA THR A 143 -14.51 9.64 10.90
C THR A 143 -15.19 8.59 10.00
N SER A 144 -14.41 7.95 9.12
CA SER A 144 -14.94 6.96 8.15
C SER A 144 -15.41 5.67 8.83
N GLU A 145 -14.73 5.24 9.91
CA GLU A 145 -15.19 4.15 10.76
C GLU A 145 -16.51 4.52 11.49
N ALA A 146 -16.57 5.70 12.11
CA ALA A 146 -17.77 6.18 12.81
C ALA A 146 -19.00 6.31 11.89
N ALA A 147 -18.81 6.80 10.66
CA ALA A 147 -19.89 6.99 9.67
C ALA A 147 -20.50 5.69 9.15
N LEU A 148 -19.81 4.55 9.29
CA LEU A 148 -20.32 3.23 8.91
C LEU A 148 -20.90 2.44 10.10
N SER A 149 -20.78 2.97 11.31
CA SER A 149 -21.39 2.40 12.52
C SER A 149 -22.92 2.55 12.51
N ALA A 150 -23.62 1.73 13.30
CA ALA A 150 -25.09 1.72 13.35
C ALA A 150 -25.73 2.98 13.98
N GLN A 151 -24.93 3.91 14.48
CA GLN A 151 -25.36 5.28 14.80
C GLN A 151 -24.41 6.26 14.09
N PRO A 152 -24.76 6.79 12.91
CA PRO A 152 -23.88 7.67 12.15
C PRO A 152 -23.79 9.06 12.79
N SER A 153 -23.02 9.15 13.88
CA SER A 153 -22.47 10.40 14.37
C SER A 153 -21.42 10.90 13.38
N HIS A 154 -21.88 11.55 12.31
CA HIS A 154 -21.04 12.49 11.58
C HIS A 154 -20.62 13.57 12.57
N ASP A 155 -19.38 13.48 13.07
CA ASP A 155 -18.74 14.52 13.84
C ASP A 155 -18.21 15.58 12.84
N PRO A 156 -18.85 16.76 12.71
CA PRO A 156 -18.39 17.79 11.81
C PRO A 156 -17.08 18.44 12.31
N GLU A 157 -16.82 18.41 13.62
CA GLU A 157 -15.63 18.99 14.23
C GLU A 157 -14.40 18.17 13.86
N LEU A 158 -14.49 16.82 13.89
CA LEU A 158 -13.41 15.95 13.44
C LEU A 158 -13.15 16.03 11.93
N VAL A 159 -14.20 16.23 11.13
CA VAL A 159 -14.09 16.50 9.68
C VAL A 159 -13.38 17.83 9.42
N GLU A 160 -13.77 18.90 10.10
CA GLU A 160 -13.15 20.20 9.91
C GLU A 160 -11.71 20.20 10.43
N PHE A 161 -11.44 19.60 11.59
CA PHE A 161 -10.10 19.39 12.13
C PHE A 161 -9.18 18.70 11.12
N ALA A 162 -9.63 17.63 10.44
CA ALA A 162 -8.84 16.96 9.41
C ALA A 162 -8.46 17.92 8.25
N LEU A 163 -9.39 18.77 7.81
CA LEU A 163 -9.13 19.79 6.79
C LEU A 163 -8.22 20.92 7.29
N GLN A 164 -8.37 21.35 8.55
CA GLN A 164 -7.49 22.33 9.20
C GLN A 164 -6.05 21.81 9.25
N GLN A 165 -5.84 20.52 9.53
CA GLN A 165 -4.52 19.88 9.51
C GLN A 165 -3.93 19.81 8.09
N CYS A 166 -4.69 19.45 7.08
CA CYS A 166 -4.26 19.58 5.68
C CYS A 166 -3.83 21.03 5.35
N ASN A 167 -4.61 22.03 5.78
CA ASN A 167 -4.27 23.44 5.61
C ASN A 167 -3.00 23.87 6.37
N ARG A 168 -2.69 23.29 7.55
CA ARG A 168 -1.39 23.46 8.21
C ARG A 168 -0.27 22.92 7.32
N SER A 169 -0.39 21.70 6.79
CA SER A 169 0.63 21.14 5.89
C SER A 169 0.83 21.94 4.62
N ILE A 170 -0.22 22.49 4.01
CA ILE A 170 -0.09 23.31 2.79
C ILE A 170 0.74 24.58 3.08
N LYS A 171 0.55 25.21 4.24
CA LYS A 171 1.35 26.37 4.68
C LYS A 171 2.82 26.00 4.87
N GLU A 172 3.12 24.89 5.54
CA GLU A 172 4.49 24.39 5.74
C GLU A 172 5.19 24.11 4.40
N LEU A 173 4.54 23.38 3.51
CA LEU A 173 5.10 23.03 2.18
C LEU A 173 5.27 24.26 1.28
N THR A 174 4.40 25.26 1.41
CA THR A 174 4.50 26.54 0.67
C THR A 174 5.69 27.36 1.17
N GLN A 175 5.86 27.52 2.49
CA GLN A 175 7.03 28.20 3.08
C GLN A 175 8.34 27.53 2.64
N LEU A 176 8.38 26.19 2.72
CA LEU A 176 9.50 25.37 2.29
C LEU A 176 9.78 25.57 0.78
N ALA A 177 8.76 25.61 -0.07
CA ALA A 177 8.92 25.91 -1.50
C ALA A 177 9.43 27.35 -1.76
N THR A 178 8.95 28.36 -1.01
CA THR A 178 9.46 29.73 -1.10
C THR A 178 10.93 29.82 -0.73
N GLN A 179 11.35 29.17 0.36
CA GLN A 179 12.76 29.11 0.78
C GLN A 179 13.62 28.44 -0.30
N GLN A 180 13.19 27.30 -0.85
CA GLN A 180 13.91 26.62 -1.93
C GLN A 180 14.04 27.48 -3.19
N ASN A 181 12.98 28.20 -3.60
CA ASN A 181 13.05 29.10 -4.75
C ASN A 181 14.02 30.27 -4.51
N GLN A 182 14.09 30.82 -3.30
CA GLN A 182 15.08 31.83 -2.91
C GLN A 182 16.51 31.27 -2.95
N THR A 183 16.73 30.04 -2.45
CA THR A 183 18.03 29.36 -2.56
C THR A 183 18.43 29.12 -4.02
N GLN A 184 17.48 28.75 -4.90
CA GLN A 184 17.75 28.56 -6.33
C GLN A 184 18.09 29.88 -7.05
N LEU A 185 17.43 30.98 -6.70
CA LEU A 185 17.76 32.33 -7.21
C LEU A 185 19.16 32.80 -6.75
N ALA A 186 19.61 32.35 -5.58
CA ALA A 186 20.97 32.58 -5.08
C ALA A 186 22.03 31.62 -5.66
N GLY A 187 21.68 30.83 -6.70
CA GLY A 187 22.59 29.88 -7.35
C GLY A 187 22.77 28.54 -6.63
N GLY A 188 22.02 28.29 -5.55
CA GLY A 188 22.04 27.00 -4.84
C GLY A 188 21.17 25.93 -5.51
N HIS A 189 21.46 24.66 -5.25
CA HIS A 189 20.60 23.56 -5.69
C HIS A 189 19.43 23.34 -4.73
N ARG A 190 18.31 22.83 -5.25
CA ARG A 190 17.16 22.41 -4.43
C ARG A 190 17.57 21.24 -3.52
N SER A 191 17.24 21.31 -2.24
CA SER A 191 17.51 20.24 -1.29
C SER A 191 16.74 18.98 -1.65
N THR A 192 17.44 17.84 -1.66
CA THR A 192 16.87 16.52 -1.90
C THR A 192 15.83 16.13 -0.85
N GLU A 193 16.07 16.53 0.40
CA GLU A 193 15.14 16.35 1.53
C GLU A 193 13.80 17.06 1.28
N SER A 194 13.84 18.28 0.75
CA SER A 194 12.65 19.04 0.34
C SER A 194 11.84 18.31 -0.74
N ILE A 195 12.51 17.64 -1.69
CA ILE A 195 11.84 16.86 -2.74
C ILE A 195 11.21 15.60 -2.15
N TYR A 196 11.91 14.86 -1.28
CA TYR A 196 11.36 13.66 -0.64
C TYR A 196 10.17 14.01 0.28
N CYS A 197 10.23 15.16 0.96
CA CYS A 197 9.12 15.72 1.74
C CYS A 197 7.90 16.03 0.85
N LEU A 198 8.09 16.72 -0.28
CA LEU A 198 7.02 17.00 -1.25
C LEU A 198 6.40 15.73 -1.85
N LEU A 199 7.21 14.74 -2.24
CA LEU A 199 6.73 13.45 -2.76
C LEU A 199 5.97 12.66 -1.69
N THR A 200 6.47 12.63 -0.45
CA THR A 200 5.78 11.97 0.68
C THR A 200 4.45 12.64 0.96
N ALA A 201 4.44 13.97 1.12
CA ALA A 201 3.21 14.73 1.33
C ALA A 201 2.18 14.50 0.20
N SER A 202 2.63 14.42 -1.05
CA SER A 202 1.76 14.14 -2.19
C SER A 202 1.08 12.76 -2.09
N ILE A 203 1.80 11.71 -1.66
CA ILE A 203 1.21 10.39 -1.39
C ILE A 203 0.15 10.49 -0.28
N LEU A 204 0.41 11.24 0.78
CA LEU A 204 -0.55 11.42 1.87
C LEU A 204 -1.80 12.20 1.42
N PHE A 205 -1.65 13.25 0.59
CA PHE A 205 -2.77 13.98 -0.01
C PHE A 205 -3.61 13.09 -0.95
N ILE A 206 -2.99 12.27 -1.79
CA ILE A 206 -3.69 11.30 -2.65
C ILE A 206 -4.60 10.40 -1.80
N HIS A 207 -4.06 9.80 -0.74
CA HIS A 207 -4.85 8.93 0.14
C HIS A 207 -5.88 9.68 1.01
N PHE A 208 -5.63 10.95 1.35
CA PHE A 208 -6.61 11.80 2.04
C PHE A 208 -7.81 12.09 1.13
N ALA A 209 -7.56 12.48 -0.12
CA ALA A 209 -8.59 12.67 -1.13
C ALA A 209 -9.36 11.36 -1.41
N HIS A 210 -8.69 10.20 -1.47
CA HIS A 210 -9.35 8.90 -1.63
C HIS A 210 -10.33 8.58 -0.49
N ILE A 211 -9.99 8.82 0.77
CA ILE A 211 -10.92 8.53 1.88
C ILE A 211 -12.07 9.54 1.93
N ARG A 212 -11.84 10.79 1.51
CA ARG A 212 -12.90 11.79 1.30
C ARG A 212 -13.80 11.52 0.09
N GLY A 213 -13.35 10.68 -0.85
CA GLY A 213 -14.03 10.45 -2.14
C GLY A 213 -13.78 11.57 -3.17
N HIS A 214 -12.85 12.49 -2.90
CA HIS A 214 -12.51 13.61 -3.76
C HIS A 214 -11.60 13.17 -4.91
N ASN A 215 -12.15 12.38 -5.84
CA ASN A 215 -11.36 11.72 -6.88
C ASN A 215 -10.60 12.73 -7.77
N ILE A 216 -11.18 13.91 -8.03
CA ILE A 216 -10.54 14.95 -8.85
C ILE A 216 -9.24 15.45 -8.18
N GLU A 217 -9.28 15.73 -6.88
CA GLU A 217 -8.11 16.18 -6.11
C GLU A 217 -7.00 15.12 -6.11
N ALA A 218 -7.35 13.86 -5.85
CA ALA A 218 -6.40 12.75 -5.89
C ALA A 218 -5.71 12.64 -7.26
N MET A 219 -6.48 12.70 -8.34
CA MET A 219 -5.98 12.67 -9.71
C MET A 219 -5.05 13.86 -10.04
N GLN A 220 -5.27 15.04 -9.44
CA GLN A 220 -4.39 16.20 -9.58
C GLN A 220 -3.08 16.01 -8.81
N HIS A 221 -3.14 15.56 -7.55
CA HIS A 221 -1.96 15.25 -6.75
C HIS A 221 -1.10 14.16 -7.41
N THR A 222 -1.70 13.10 -7.97
CA THR A 222 -0.97 12.04 -8.69
C THR A 222 -0.22 12.58 -9.91
N ARG A 223 -0.87 13.38 -10.78
CA ARG A 223 -0.21 14.00 -11.95
C ARG A 223 0.96 14.90 -11.54
N SER A 224 0.75 15.77 -10.55
CA SER A 224 1.79 16.68 -10.07
C SER A 224 2.97 15.95 -9.43
N ALA A 225 2.72 14.91 -8.63
CA ALA A 225 3.77 14.14 -7.97
C ALA A 225 4.61 13.32 -8.96
N ILE A 226 3.99 12.73 -9.99
CA ILE A 226 4.71 12.03 -11.06
C ILE A 226 5.61 13.00 -11.83
N LYS A 227 5.14 14.21 -12.14
CA LYS A 227 6.00 15.23 -12.76
C LYS A 227 7.20 15.58 -11.87
N VAL A 228 6.99 15.87 -10.58
CA VAL A 228 8.09 16.18 -9.64
C VAL A 228 9.08 15.02 -9.52
N LEU A 229 8.61 13.77 -9.57
CA LEU A 229 9.46 12.58 -9.59
C LEU A 229 10.29 12.48 -10.88
N GLN A 230 9.68 12.71 -12.05
CA GLN A 230 10.38 12.70 -13.34
C GLN A 230 11.40 13.85 -13.47
N ASP A 231 11.03 15.07 -13.08
CA ASP A 231 11.91 16.23 -13.05
C ASP A 231 13.12 15.98 -12.12
N PHE A 232 12.91 15.30 -10.98
CA PHE A 232 13.97 14.87 -10.07
C PHE A 232 14.86 13.78 -10.68
N GLU A 233 14.29 12.70 -11.22
CA GLU A 233 15.06 11.59 -11.79
C GLU A 233 15.87 11.99 -13.04
N ALA A 234 15.40 12.95 -13.82
CA ALA A 234 16.16 13.54 -14.93
C ALA A 234 17.33 14.41 -14.44
N SER A 235 17.18 15.06 -13.28
CA SER A 235 18.16 16.01 -12.74
C SER A 235 19.22 15.40 -11.82
N TYR A 236 19.01 14.19 -11.30
CA TYR A 236 19.74 13.69 -10.13
C TYR A 236 20.53 12.40 -10.42
N THR A 237 21.86 12.45 -10.21
CA THR A 237 22.71 11.28 -10.49
C THR A 237 22.53 10.17 -9.45
N ARG A 238 22.69 8.92 -9.89
CA ARG A 238 22.56 7.70 -9.06
C ARG A 238 23.63 7.57 -7.96
N ALA A 239 24.62 8.48 -7.92
CA ALA A 239 25.62 8.56 -6.86
C ALA A 239 25.06 9.25 -5.60
N ASP A 240 24.31 10.33 -5.78
CA ASP A 240 23.85 11.19 -4.68
C ASP A 240 22.61 10.66 -3.96
N SER A 241 21.86 9.72 -4.59
CA SER A 241 20.73 9.02 -3.97
C SER A 241 21.07 8.28 -2.67
N ARG A 242 22.36 8.07 -2.37
CA ARG A 242 22.85 7.45 -1.12
C ARG A 242 23.16 8.45 0.00
N ARG A 243 23.02 9.76 -0.25
CA ARG A 243 23.41 10.86 0.67
C ARG A 243 22.23 11.55 1.35
N ALA A 244 21.02 11.39 0.82
CA ALA A 244 19.81 11.97 1.42
C ALA A 244 19.40 11.18 2.67
N ALA A 245 19.57 11.76 3.86
CA ALA A 245 19.23 11.15 5.14
C ALA A 245 17.73 11.23 5.48
N PHE A 246 16.86 10.96 4.50
CA PHE A 246 15.40 10.98 4.67
C PHE A 246 14.89 9.58 5.08
N PRO A 247 13.90 9.44 5.98
CA PRO A 247 13.46 8.13 6.49
C PRO A 247 12.85 7.18 5.44
N ILE A 248 12.34 7.71 4.33
CA ILE A 248 11.70 6.95 3.25
C ILE A 248 12.63 6.85 2.02
N PRO A 249 13.00 5.65 1.55
CA PRO A 249 13.79 5.50 0.33
C PRO A 249 13.05 6.01 -0.91
N ILE A 250 13.77 6.66 -1.84
CA ILE A 250 13.19 7.12 -3.12
C ILE A 250 12.56 5.97 -3.94
N ALA A 251 13.10 4.76 -3.83
CA ALA A 251 12.51 3.57 -4.47
C ALA A 251 11.09 3.27 -3.95
N GLN A 252 10.83 3.48 -2.65
CA GLN A 252 9.51 3.29 -2.05
C GLN A 252 8.55 4.43 -2.45
N LEU A 253 9.02 5.68 -2.46
CA LEU A 253 8.25 6.82 -2.95
C LEU A 253 7.87 6.64 -4.43
N ARG A 254 8.81 6.18 -5.26
CA ARG A 254 8.57 5.79 -6.66
C ARG A 254 7.52 4.69 -6.77
N ALA A 255 7.64 3.60 -6.00
CA ALA A 255 6.68 2.50 -6.05
C ALA A 255 5.25 2.97 -5.72
N MET A 256 5.07 3.71 -4.62
CA MET A 256 3.77 4.25 -4.21
C MET A 256 3.17 5.19 -5.27
N LEU A 257 3.98 6.08 -5.85
CA LEU A 257 3.52 7.03 -6.87
C LEU A 257 3.21 6.37 -8.22
N LEU A 258 4.03 5.42 -8.66
CA LEU A 258 3.72 4.62 -9.86
C LEU A 258 2.49 3.74 -9.64
N SER A 259 2.21 3.30 -8.41
CA SER A 259 0.99 2.56 -8.09
C SER A 259 -0.27 3.41 -8.30
N ALA A 260 -0.32 4.59 -7.68
CA ALA A 260 -1.40 5.56 -7.90
C ALA A 260 -1.52 5.98 -9.37
N TYR A 261 -0.39 6.18 -10.08
CA TYR A 261 -0.37 6.57 -11.49
C TYR A 261 -0.87 5.47 -12.44
N GLY A 262 -0.50 4.21 -12.18
CA GLY A 262 -0.99 3.08 -12.95
C GLY A 262 -2.49 2.87 -12.76
N GLN A 263 -2.98 2.95 -11.53
CA GLN A 263 -4.42 2.90 -11.24
C GLN A 263 -5.18 4.04 -11.93
N LEU A 264 -4.65 5.27 -11.92
CA LEU A 264 -5.21 6.43 -12.63
C LEU A 264 -5.35 6.16 -14.13
N ARG A 265 -4.31 5.57 -14.75
CA ARG A 265 -4.34 5.19 -16.18
C ARG A 265 -5.34 4.10 -16.50
N CYS A 266 -5.82 3.31 -15.54
CA CYS A 266 -6.91 2.36 -15.76
C CYS A 266 -8.31 3.02 -15.74
N ILE A 267 -8.44 4.21 -15.16
CA ILE A 267 -9.73 4.90 -14.94
C ILE A 267 -9.95 6.03 -15.96
N VAL A 268 -8.88 6.73 -16.39
CA VAL A 268 -8.99 7.91 -17.25
C VAL A 268 -8.04 7.82 -18.44
N GLU A 269 -8.59 7.92 -19.66
CA GLU A 269 -7.88 7.80 -20.93
C GLU A 269 -7.13 9.07 -21.37
N ASP A 270 -6.66 9.86 -20.39
CA ASP A 270 -6.29 11.27 -20.57
C ASP A 270 -5.13 11.50 -21.58
N VAL A 271 -5.27 12.56 -22.37
CA VAL A 271 -4.28 13.07 -23.33
C VAL A 271 -3.17 13.85 -22.61
N VAL A 272 -3.43 14.39 -21.41
CA VAL A 272 -2.40 15.00 -20.56
C VAL A 272 -1.41 13.95 -20.02
N LEU A 273 -1.73 12.65 -20.12
CA LEU A 273 -0.81 11.54 -19.85
C LEU A 273 -0.03 11.07 -21.09
N GLU A 274 -0.07 11.82 -22.18
CA GLU A 274 0.90 11.67 -23.28
C GLU A 274 2.32 11.93 -22.77
N VAL A 275 3.16 10.89 -22.85
CA VAL A 275 4.62 11.01 -22.76
C VAL A 275 5.09 11.66 -24.06
N LYS A 276 4.89 12.97 -24.19
CA LYS A 276 5.20 13.74 -25.41
C LYS A 276 6.67 13.66 -25.78
N GLU A 277 7.53 13.66 -24.76
CA GLU A 277 8.96 13.41 -24.87
C GLU A 277 9.40 12.55 -23.66
N GLY A 278 10.13 11.45 -23.89
CA GLY A 278 10.70 10.60 -22.83
C GLY A 278 10.31 9.10 -22.87
N LYS A 279 10.78 8.34 -21.88
CA LYS A 279 10.34 6.96 -21.59
C LYS A 279 9.17 7.00 -20.62
N ASP A 280 8.11 6.25 -20.92
CA ASP A 280 6.92 6.14 -20.06
C ASP A 280 7.34 5.65 -18.65
N PRO A 281 6.98 6.35 -17.55
CA PRO A 281 7.47 6.02 -16.21
C PRO A 281 6.96 4.67 -15.68
N LEU A 282 5.90 4.11 -16.27
CA LEU A 282 5.44 2.74 -16.03
C LEU A 282 6.23 1.68 -16.81
N VAL A 283 6.88 2.06 -17.92
CA VAL A 283 7.61 1.11 -18.78
C VAL A 283 9.00 0.88 -18.22
N THR A 284 9.26 -0.35 -17.79
CA THR A 284 10.53 -0.78 -17.19
C THR A 284 11.09 -2.02 -17.89
N ASP A 285 12.33 -2.35 -17.56
CA ASP A 285 13.09 -3.42 -18.22
C ASP A 285 12.82 -4.74 -17.48
N LEU A 286 11.76 -5.45 -17.90
CA LEU A 286 11.33 -6.71 -17.31
C LEU A 286 12.34 -7.84 -17.60
N LYS A 287 12.84 -8.45 -16.51
CA LYS A 287 13.62 -9.70 -16.55
C LYS A 287 12.74 -10.85 -16.06
N PRO A 288 12.91 -12.09 -16.53
CA PRO A 288 12.18 -13.24 -15.99
C PRO A 288 12.37 -13.37 -14.47
N ALA A 289 11.30 -13.68 -13.75
CA ALA A 289 11.39 -14.00 -12.33
C ALA A 289 12.04 -15.38 -12.14
N THR A 290 12.92 -15.51 -11.14
CA THR A 290 13.62 -16.78 -10.84
C THR A 290 13.20 -17.36 -9.49
N LEU A 291 12.97 -16.49 -8.50
CA LEU A 291 12.52 -16.82 -7.15
C LEU A 291 11.96 -15.55 -6.50
N PHE A 292 10.96 -15.68 -5.63
CA PHE A 292 10.54 -14.64 -4.71
C PHE A 292 11.01 -14.98 -3.29
N LEU A 293 11.51 -13.99 -2.54
CA LEU A 293 11.96 -14.17 -1.15
C LEU A 293 10.84 -13.88 -0.15
N SER A 294 9.88 -13.04 -0.54
CA SER A 294 8.69 -12.69 0.22
C SER A 294 7.50 -12.39 -0.71
N VAL A 295 6.29 -12.31 -0.12
CA VAL A 295 5.08 -11.86 -0.83
C VAL A 295 5.20 -10.39 -1.30
N ALA A 296 6.00 -9.56 -0.63
CA ALA A 296 6.27 -8.19 -1.05
C ALA A 296 7.16 -8.12 -2.31
N ASP A 297 8.16 -9.01 -2.45
CA ASP A 297 8.97 -9.11 -3.67
C ASP A 297 8.13 -9.59 -4.86
N ALA A 298 7.25 -10.55 -4.62
CA ALA A 298 6.30 -11.05 -5.61
C ALA A 298 5.31 -9.94 -6.05
N HIS A 299 4.81 -9.14 -5.10
CA HIS A 299 3.98 -7.97 -5.41
C HIS A 299 4.74 -6.94 -6.25
N ALA A 300 5.94 -6.52 -5.85
CA ALA A 300 6.73 -5.56 -6.60
C ALA A 300 7.01 -6.02 -8.05
N TYR A 301 7.15 -7.34 -8.27
CA TYR A 301 7.25 -7.89 -9.62
C TYR A 301 5.92 -7.86 -10.39
N VAL A 302 4.84 -8.39 -9.81
CA VAL A 302 3.53 -8.50 -10.48
C VAL A 302 2.89 -7.13 -10.73
N GLU A 303 3.06 -6.18 -9.81
CA GLU A 303 2.66 -4.78 -9.97
C GLU A 303 3.41 -4.09 -11.11
N ASN A 304 4.74 -4.28 -11.18
CA ASN A 304 5.54 -3.76 -12.30
C ASN A 304 5.17 -4.42 -13.64
N LEU A 305 4.94 -5.74 -13.67
CA LEU A 305 4.45 -6.45 -14.86
C LEU A 305 3.07 -5.95 -15.29
N PHE A 306 2.18 -5.68 -14.32
CA PHE A 306 0.86 -5.12 -14.56
C PHE A 306 0.92 -3.75 -15.23
N TYR A 307 1.71 -2.81 -14.69
CA TYR A 307 1.88 -1.49 -15.29
C TYR A 307 2.54 -1.51 -16.66
N ASN A 308 3.45 -2.47 -16.90
CA ASN A 308 4.06 -2.66 -18.21
C ASN A 308 3.07 -3.22 -19.25
N THR A 309 2.18 -4.14 -18.86
CA THR A 309 1.09 -4.64 -19.73
C THR A 309 0.06 -3.55 -20.01
N LEU A 310 -0.33 -2.77 -19.00
CA LEU A 310 -1.24 -1.63 -19.15
C LEU A 310 -0.70 -0.59 -20.15
N ALA A 311 0.56 -0.17 -19.97
CA ALA A 311 1.21 0.79 -20.87
C ALA A 311 1.30 0.24 -22.31
N PHE A 312 1.57 -1.06 -22.47
CA PHE A 312 1.62 -1.74 -23.76
C PHE A 312 0.24 -1.85 -24.44
N GLN A 313 -0.84 -2.15 -23.70
CA GLN A 313 -2.20 -2.16 -24.25
C GLN A 313 -2.64 -0.76 -24.70
N GLN A 314 -2.33 0.29 -23.93
CA GLN A 314 -2.63 1.67 -24.31
C GLN A 314 -1.79 2.15 -25.51
N ASP A 315 -0.50 1.79 -25.56
CA ASP A 315 0.38 2.09 -26.69
C ASP A 315 -0.09 1.38 -27.98
N THR A 316 -0.55 0.14 -27.90
CA THR A 316 -1.04 -0.61 -29.07
C THR A 316 -2.45 -0.22 -29.50
N PHE A 317 -3.27 0.35 -28.61
CA PHE A 317 -4.55 0.97 -28.97
C PHE A 317 -4.34 2.33 -29.65
N ARG A 318 -3.56 3.23 -29.03
CA ARG A 318 -3.29 4.58 -29.58
C ARG A 318 -2.38 4.56 -30.83
N ARG A 319 -1.47 3.59 -30.95
CA ARG A 319 -0.49 3.46 -32.05
C ARG A 319 -0.47 2.02 -32.60
N PRO A 320 -1.50 1.60 -33.37
CA PRO A 320 -1.63 0.24 -33.90
C PRO A 320 -0.48 -0.17 -34.85
N PRO A 321 -0.33 -1.47 -35.17
CA PRO A 321 0.72 -1.98 -36.06
C PRO A 321 0.51 -1.55 -37.53
N ASN A 322 0.95 -0.33 -37.85
CA ASN A 322 0.80 0.27 -39.19
C ASN A 322 1.97 -0.04 -40.16
N ASN A 323 3.05 -0.68 -39.70
CA ASN A 323 4.19 -1.06 -40.54
C ASN A 323 4.93 -2.28 -39.96
N PRO A 324 5.76 -3.00 -40.76
CA PRO A 324 6.43 -4.23 -40.31
C PRO A 324 7.38 -4.07 -39.12
N GLU A 325 8.02 -2.90 -38.97
CA GLU A 325 8.95 -2.67 -37.85
C GLU A 325 8.20 -2.38 -36.55
N ARG A 326 7.14 -1.56 -36.61
CA ARG A 326 6.22 -1.37 -35.48
C ARG A 326 5.58 -2.70 -35.06
N LEU A 327 5.23 -3.57 -36.01
CA LEU A 327 4.74 -4.93 -35.74
C LEU A 327 5.80 -5.79 -35.02
N ARG A 328 7.07 -5.77 -35.45
CA ARG A 328 8.18 -6.47 -34.76
C ARG A 328 8.36 -5.99 -33.33
N ILE A 329 8.31 -4.67 -33.09
CA ILE A 329 8.41 -4.09 -31.74
C ILE A 329 7.25 -4.59 -30.86
N ILE A 330 6.01 -4.53 -31.36
CA ILE A 330 4.81 -4.98 -30.64
C ILE A 330 4.89 -6.47 -30.30
N VAL A 331 5.22 -7.32 -31.28
CA VAL A 331 5.33 -8.78 -31.09
C VAL A 331 6.49 -9.15 -30.16
N THR A 332 7.59 -8.39 -30.17
CA THR A 332 8.72 -8.60 -29.25
C THR A 332 8.31 -8.25 -27.83
N ARG A 333 7.69 -7.08 -27.60
CA ARG A 333 7.24 -6.68 -26.26
C ARG A 333 6.14 -7.59 -25.72
N HIS A 334 5.21 -8.05 -26.56
CA HIS A 334 4.22 -9.06 -26.18
C HIS A 334 4.87 -10.33 -25.62
N ARG A 335 5.87 -10.88 -26.33
CA ARG A 335 6.63 -12.06 -25.89
C ARG A 335 7.42 -11.82 -24.60
N GLU A 336 7.96 -10.62 -24.38
CA GLU A 336 8.59 -10.26 -23.10
C GLU A 336 7.60 -10.28 -21.94
N LEU A 337 6.41 -9.72 -22.12
CA LEU A 337 5.35 -9.70 -21.12
C LEU A 337 4.83 -11.10 -20.80
N CYS A 338 4.60 -11.94 -21.81
CA CYS A 338 4.20 -13.34 -21.62
C CYS A 338 5.26 -14.14 -20.84
N ARG A 339 6.55 -14.00 -21.18
CA ARG A 339 7.66 -14.63 -20.42
C ARG A 339 7.76 -14.10 -18.99
N GLY A 340 7.49 -12.81 -18.78
CA GLY A 340 7.40 -12.21 -17.45
C GLY A 340 6.30 -12.88 -16.61
N LEU A 341 5.11 -13.06 -17.20
CA LEU A 341 3.97 -13.70 -16.56
C LEU A 341 4.17 -15.20 -16.29
N GLU A 342 4.71 -15.95 -17.25
CA GLU A 342 5.02 -17.37 -17.10
C GLU A 342 6.06 -17.60 -15.99
N SER A 343 7.13 -16.78 -15.98
CA SER A 343 8.18 -16.90 -14.96
C SER A 343 7.73 -16.45 -13.57
N SER A 344 6.86 -15.42 -13.46
CA SER A 344 6.32 -15.00 -12.16
C SER A 344 5.29 -15.98 -11.60
N ARG A 345 4.47 -16.62 -12.45
CA ARG A 345 3.62 -17.76 -12.04
C ARG A 345 4.47 -18.89 -11.45
N ASN A 346 5.44 -19.38 -12.22
CA ASN A 346 6.33 -20.46 -11.78
C ASN A 346 7.10 -20.13 -10.49
N ALA A 347 7.58 -18.89 -10.33
CA ALA A 347 8.29 -18.44 -9.13
C ALA A 347 7.36 -18.30 -7.91
N LEU A 348 6.09 -17.92 -8.10
CA LEU A 348 5.08 -17.87 -7.04
C LEU A 348 4.67 -19.27 -6.60
N ASP A 349 4.44 -20.19 -7.53
CA ASP A 349 4.09 -21.58 -7.22
C ASP A 349 5.22 -22.29 -6.47
N ALA A 350 6.48 -22.04 -6.85
CA ALA A 350 7.65 -22.52 -6.11
C ALA A 350 7.74 -21.93 -4.68
N PHE A 351 7.40 -20.65 -4.51
CA PHE A 351 7.34 -20.00 -3.19
C PHE A 351 6.24 -20.59 -2.31
N ILE A 352 5.04 -20.80 -2.85
CA ILE A 352 3.91 -21.46 -2.15
C ILE A 352 4.30 -22.89 -1.75
N ALA A 353 4.86 -23.69 -2.67
CA ALA A 353 5.30 -25.06 -2.40
C ALA A 353 6.45 -25.15 -1.38
N ALA A 354 7.29 -24.12 -1.28
CA ALA A 354 8.30 -24.01 -0.23
C ALA A 354 7.67 -23.69 1.14
N LYS A 355 6.68 -22.78 1.18
CA LYS A 355 5.99 -22.37 2.41
C LYS A 355 5.07 -23.46 2.99
N SER A 356 4.45 -24.28 2.13
CA SER A 356 3.57 -25.39 2.53
C SER A 356 4.27 -26.59 3.19
N ARG A 357 5.58 -26.53 3.45
CA ARG A 357 6.32 -27.59 4.15
C ARG A 357 6.02 -27.55 5.65
N PRO A 358 5.69 -28.68 6.31
CA PRO A 358 5.10 -28.68 7.65
C PRO A 358 6.06 -28.18 8.73
N SER A 359 5.96 -26.89 9.05
CA SER A 359 6.61 -26.24 10.18
C SER A 359 5.57 -25.90 11.25
N SER A 360 5.82 -26.29 12.49
CA SER A 360 4.79 -26.35 13.54
C SER A 360 4.52 -25.01 14.24
N LYS A 361 3.79 -24.13 13.56
CA LYS A 361 2.83 -23.11 14.06
C LYS A 361 2.53 -22.09 12.95
N GLN A 362 1.26 -21.94 12.57
CA GLN A 362 0.81 -20.76 11.82
C GLN A 362 1.01 -19.50 12.68
N GLN A 363 1.52 -18.43 12.06
CA GLN A 363 1.72 -17.12 12.67
C GLN A 363 0.80 -16.07 12.02
N PRO A 364 0.51 -14.93 12.67
CA PRO A 364 -0.32 -13.87 12.07
C PRO A 364 0.24 -13.28 10.76
N HIS A 365 1.54 -13.47 10.47
CA HIS A 365 2.13 -13.10 9.18
C HIS A 365 1.65 -14.01 8.04
N ASP A 366 1.30 -15.27 8.34
CA ASP A 366 0.89 -16.25 7.33
C ASP A 366 -0.49 -15.92 6.73
N GLU A 367 -1.42 -15.40 7.54
CA GLU A 367 -2.74 -14.96 7.06
C GLU A 367 -2.64 -13.75 6.11
N GLN A 368 -1.69 -12.84 6.35
CA GLN A 368 -1.50 -11.66 5.52
C GLN A 368 -0.76 -12.01 4.22
N ASP A 369 0.22 -12.92 4.31
CA ASP A 369 0.86 -13.53 3.15
C ASP A 369 -0.16 -14.29 2.27
N GLU A 370 -1.07 -15.06 2.86
CA GLU A 370 -2.11 -15.79 2.12
C GLU A 370 -3.04 -14.84 1.35
N LYS A 371 -3.53 -13.78 2.01
CA LYS A 371 -4.32 -12.72 1.36
C LYS A 371 -3.56 -12.07 0.21
N GLY A 372 -2.26 -11.80 0.41
CA GLY A 372 -1.38 -11.29 -0.65
C GLY A 372 -1.25 -12.26 -1.82
N ILE A 373 -1.01 -13.54 -1.55
CA ILE A 373 -0.91 -14.60 -2.57
C ILE A 373 -2.19 -14.69 -3.42
N ILE A 374 -3.38 -14.58 -2.83
CA ILE A 374 -4.64 -14.62 -3.59
C ILE A 374 -4.74 -13.40 -4.54
N ILE A 375 -4.36 -12.19 -4.10
CA ILE A 375 -4.31 -11.02 -5.00
C ILE A 375 -3.29 -11.24 -6.13
N LEU A 376 -2.11 -11.80 -5.85
CA LEU A 376 -1.12 -12.11 -6.89
C LEU A 376 -1.65 -13.13 -7.91
N GLN A 377 -2.41 -14.14 -7.46
CA GLN A 377 -3.10 -15.09 -8.34
C GLN A 377 -4.16 -14.39 -9.21
N ILE A 378 -5.00 -13.53 -8.63
CA ILE A 378 -6.01 -12.73 -9.37
C ILE A 378 -5.34 -11.93 -10.49
N TYR A 379 -4.24 -11.22 -10.19
CA TYR A 379 -3.53 -10.42 -11.20
C TYR A 379 -2.77 -11.28 -12.21
N HIS A 380 -2.25 -12.45 -11.84
CA HIS A 380 -1.71 -13.41 -12.79
C HIS A 380 -2.77 -13.90 -13.79
N VAL A 381 -4.03 -14.10 -13.38
CA VAL A 381 -5.13 -14.47 -14.29
C VAL A 381 -5.52 -13.27 -15.17
N LEU A 382 -5.72 -12.08 -14.58
CA LEU A 382 -6.03 -10.86 -15.31
C LEU A 382 -5.01 -10.56 -16.42
N LEU A 383 -3.71 -10.70 -16.11
CA LEU A 383 -2.63 -10.47 -17.07
C LEU A 383 -2.60 -11.52 -18.19
N ALA A 384 -3.02 -12.76 -17.93
CA ALA A 384 -3.17 -13.77 -18.98
C ALA A 384 -4.33 -13.43 -19.92
N VAL A 385 -5.49 -13.03 -19.37
CA VAL A 385 -6.63 -12.54 -20.15
C VAL A 385 -6.20 -11.36 -21.04
N TRP A 386 -5.51 -10.38 -20.45
CA TRP A 386 -5.03 -9.18 -21.14
C TRP A 386 -3.99 -9.43 -22.24
N LEU A 387 -3.15 -10.47 -22.11
CA LEU A 387 -2.13 -10.84 -23.09
C LEU A 387 -2.62 -11.85 -24.13
N ARG A 388 -3.73 -12.57 -23.91
CA ARG A 388 -4.33 -13.51 -24.88
C ARG A 388 -5.23 -12.83 -25.92
N ILE A 389 -5.73 -11.62 -25.65
CA ILE A 389 -6.51 -10.84 -26.61
C ILE A 389 -5.62 -10.48 -27.81
N ASP A 390 -6.04 -10.84 -29.02
CA ASP A 390 -5.26 -10.57 -30.23
C ASP A 390 -5.23 -9.06 -30.56
N ILE A 391 -4.05 -8.47 -30.39
CA ILE A 391 -3.78 -7.07 -30.66
C ILE A 391 -3.87 -6.76 -32.17
N LEU A 392 -3.67 -7.77 -33.04
CA LEU A 392 -3.71 -7.66 -34.50
C LEU A 392 -5.14 -7.69 -35.07
N GLN A 393 -6.15 -8.07 -34.27
CA GLN A 393 -7.57 -8.06 -34.65
C GLN A 393 -8.36 -7.09 -33.76
N PRO A 394 -8.12 -5.76 -33.85
CA PRO A 394 -8.76 -4.76 -33.00
C PRO A 394 -10.30 -4.77 -33.08
N ASP A 395 -10.85 -5.12 -34.24
CA ASP A 395 -12.29 -5.18 -34.49
C ASP A 395 -13.01 -6.37 -33.82
N ARG A 396 -12.27 -7.30 -33.21
CA ARG A 396 -12.78 -8.49 -32.50
C ARG A 396 -12.41 -8.52 -31.02
N ARG A 397 -12.04 -7.38 -30.44
CA ARG A 397 -11.61 -7.30 -29.03
C ARG A 397 -12.72 -7.63 -28.04
N GLU A 398 -13.99 -7.32 -28.35
CA GLU A 398 -15.10 -7.65 -27.44
C GLU A 398 -15.58 -9.10 -27.58
N THR A 399 -15.45 -9.70 -28.77
CA THR A 399 -15.64 -11.14 -29.00
C THR A 399 -14.50 -11.99 -28.46
N ALA A 400 -13.26 -11.48 -28.37
CA ALA A 400 -12.13 -12.24 -27.83
C ALA A 400 -12.32 -12.72 -26.38
N PHE A 401 -13.10 -12.01 -25.56
CA PHE A 401 -13.41 -12.41 -24.19
C PHE A 401 -14.32 -13.65 -24.09
N ASP A 402 -15.07 -14.01 -25.15
CA ASP A 402 -15.88 -15.25 -25.18
C ASP A 402 -15.01 -16.49 -24.97
N LEU A 403 -13.80 -16.49 -25.55
CA LEU A 403 -12.85 -17.60 -25.51
C LEU A 403 -12.09 -17.70 -24.17
N LEU A 404 -12.32 -16.74 -23.26
CA LEU A 404 -11.62 -16.57 -21.99
C LEU A 404 -12.58 -16.69 -20.78
N GLU A 405 -13.80 -17.21 -20.99
CA GLU A 405 -14.81 -17.34 -19.92
C GLU A 405 -14.29 -18.16 -18.71
N ALA A 406 -13.52 -19.23 -18.97
CA ALA A 406 -12.92 -20.05 -17.92
C ALA A 406 -11.88 -19.28 -17.06
N ASP A 407 -11.06 -18.42 -17.68
CA ASP A 407 -10.13 -17.55 -16.94
C ASP A 407 -10.90 -16.49 -16.12
N LEU A 408 -12.01 -15.97 -16.67
CA LEU A 408 -12.86 -15.00 -15.98
C LEU A 408 -13.59 -15.63 -14.78
N GLU A 409 -13.98 -16.91 -14.86
CA GLU A 409 -14.51 -17.65 -13.70
C GLU A 409 -13.40 -18.00 -12.68
N GLU A 410 -12.20 -18.41 -13.10
CA GLU A 410 -11.07 -18.61 -12.18
C GLU A 410 -10.79 -17.31 -11.38
N MET A 411 -10.72 -16.18 -12.09
CA MET A 411 -10.49 -14.87 -11.48
C MET A 411 -11.63 -14.46 -10.53
N LEU A 412 -12.88 -14.81 -10.84
CA LEU A 412 -14.04 -14.57 -9.97
C LEU A 412 -13.97 -15.42 -8.69
N LEU A 413 -13.68 -16.72 -8.81
CA LEU A 413 -13.53 -17.64 -7.68
C LEU A 413 -12.39 -17.22 -6.73
N LEU A 414 -11.30 -16.69 -7.28
CA LEU A 414 -10.21 -16.10 -6.49
C LEU A 414 -10.67 -14.82 -5.76
N CYS A 415 -11.45 -13.94 -6.40
CA CYS A 415 -12.03 -12.76 -5.75
C CYS A 415 -13.02 -13.14 -4.63
N GLU A 416 -13.87 -14.14 -4.85
CA GLU A 416 -14.78 -14.70 -3.83
C GLU A 416 -14.00 -15.24 -2.62
N ARG A 417 -12.93 -16.02 -2.86
CA ARG A 417 -12.03 -16.52 -1.80
C ARG A 417 -11.35 -15.39 -1.00
N PHE A 418 -10.89 -14.34 -1.68
CA PHE A 418 -10.26 -13.18 -1.04
C PHE A 418 -11.24 -12.43 -0.13
N ILE A 419 -12.44 -12.11 -0.63
CA ILE A 419 -13.47 -11.41 0.16
C ILE A 419 -13.93 -12.28 1.35
N ALA A 420 -14.00 -13.60 1.20
CA ALA A 420 -14.32 -14.51 2.29
C ALA A 420 -13.24 -14.55 3.39
N SER A 421 -11.95 -14.61 3.04
CA SER A 421 -10.86 -14.59 4.03
C SER A 421 -10.72 -13.23 4.74
N GLU A 422 -11.10 -12.15 4.06
CA GLU A 422 -11.23 -10.82 4.63
C GLU A 422 -12.39 -10.70 5.65
N ALA A 423 -13.53 -11.37 5.39
CA ALA A 423 -14.68 -11.39 6.30
C ALA A 423 -14.41 -12.25 7.56
N LEU A 424 -13.80 -13.43 7.40
CA LEU A 424 -13.47 -14.34 8.50
C LEU A 424 -12.49 -13.73 9.52
N ALA A 425 -11.64 -12.79 9.10
CA ALA A 425 -10.65 -12.13 9.95
C ALA A 425 -11.21 -11.02 10.87
N GLN A 426 -12.52 -10.75 10.85
CA GLN A 426 -13.14 -9.76 11.74
C GLN A 426 -13.46 -10.35 13.13
N PRO A 427 -13.04 -9.70 14.24
CA PRO A 427 -13.41 -10.14 15.59
C PRO A 427 -14.92 -10.15 15.79
N SER A 428 -15.43 -11.20 16.45
CA SER A 428 -16.88 -11.41 16.64
C SER A 428 -17.59 -10.29 17.41
N SER A 429 -16.83 -9.51 18.19
CA SER A 429 -17.26 -8.34 18.96
C SER A 429 -17.48 -7.08 18.12
N THR A 430 -16.95 -7.02 16.90
CA THR A 430 -16.95 -5.84 16.02
C THR A 430 -17.50 -6.18 14.64
N ARG A 431 -18.73 -6.68 14.60
CA ARG A 431 -19.52 -6.87 13.36
C ARG A 431 -20.10 -5.54 12.82
N GLN A 432 -19.35 -4.45 12.89
CA GLN A 432 -19.75 -3.20 12.23
C GLN A 432 -19.18 -3.16 10.81
N PRO A 433 -19.91 -2.58 9.83
CA PRO A 433 -19.32 -2.28 8.53
C PRO A 433 -18.13 -1.35 8.70
N PHE A 434 -17.04 -1.60 7.99
CA PHE A 434 -15.87 -0.71 7.97
C PHE A 434 -15.34 -0.61 6.54
N LEU A 435 -14.85 0.58 6.16
CA LEU A 435 -14.31 0.84 4.84
C LEU A 435 -12.95 0.14 4.66
N ARG A 436 -12.93 -0.93 3.88
CA ARG A 436 -11.67 -1.61 3.52
C ARG A 436 -10.90 -0.75 2.53
N CYS A 437 -9.73 -0.29 2.91
CA CYS A 437 -8.81 0.39 2.00
C CYS A 437 -7.60 -0.50 1.69
N SER A 438 -6.99 -0.27 0.53
CA SER A 438 -5.63 -0.72 0.17
C SER A 438 -4.94 0.41 -0.60
N SER A 439 -3.63 0.59 -0.47
CA SER A 439 -2.89 1.52 -1.35
C SER A 439 -2.58 0.95 -2.73
N GLY A 440 -2.46 -0.38 -2.85
CA GLY A 440 -1.95 -1.07 -4.03
C GLY A 440 -2.99 -1.93 -4.75
N LEU A 441 -2.54 -3.04 -5.33
CA LEU A 441 -3.39 -3.98 -6.08
C LEU A 441 -4.51 -4.58 -5.21
N GLY A 442 -5.67 -4.85 -5.81
CA GLY A 442 -6.88 -5.31 -5.11
C GLY A 442 -7.97 -5.86 -6.04
N CYS A 443 -9.11 -6.30 -5.51
CA CYS A 443 -10.11 -7.05 -6.26
C CYS A 443 -11.16 -6.20 -7.01
N VAL A 444 -11.29 -4.89 -6.77
CA VAL A 444 -12.32 -4.06 -7.45
C VAL A 444 -12.15 -4.03 -8.97
N MET A 445 -10.95 -3.79 -9.48
CA MET A 445 -10.69 -3.72 -10.92
C MET A 445 -10.78 -5.10 -11.65
N PRO A 446 -10.29 -6.21 -11.06
CA PRO A 446 -10.63 -7.55 -11.54
C PRO A 446 -12.14 -7.83 -11.61
N LEU A 447 -12.90 -7.51 -10.57
CA LEU A 447 -14.36 -7.69 -10.55
C LEU A 447 -15.07 -6.79 -11.58
N HIS A 448 -14.62 -5.54 -11.75
CA HIS A 448 -15.09 -4.66 -12.84
C HIS A 448 -14.86 -5.30 -14.21
N THR A 449 -13.67 -5.84 -14.44
CA THR A 449 -13.31 -6.50 -15.69
C THR A 449 -14.24 -7.67 -15.98
N ILE A 450 -14.53 -8.53 -14.98
CA ILE A 450 -15.49 -9.64 -15.14
C ILE A 450 -16.90 -9.10 -15.45
N ALA A 451 -17.37 -8.10 -14.69
CA ALA A 451 -18.73 -7.55 -14.82
C ALA A 451 -19.00 -6.92 -16.20
N VAL A 452 -18.02 -6.27 -16.83
CA VAL A 452 -18.21 -5.61 -18.14
C VAL A 452 -17.72 -6.44 -19.33
N ARG A 453 -16.73 -7.34 -19.16
CA ARG A 453 -16.13 -8.11 -20.27
C ARG A 453 -16.69 -9.52 -20.43
N CYS A 454 -17.07 -10.21 -19.35
CA CYS A 454 -17.69 -11.53 -19.46
C CYS A 454 -19.07 -11.41 -20.12
N ARG A 455 -19.47 -12.39 -20.95
CA ARG A 455 -20.85 -12.45 -21.51
C ARG A 455 -21.80 -13.33 -20.72
N ASN A 456 -21.31 -14.30 -19.95
CA ASN A 456 -22.15 -15.17 -19.12
C ASN A 456 -22.91 -14.33 -18.06
N PRO A 457 -24.27 -14.28 -18.11
CA PRO A 457 -25.03 -13.43 -17.20
C PRO A 457 -24.87 -13.79 -15.72
N GLN A 458 -24.53 -15.04 -15.39
CA GLN A 458 -24.36 -15.46 -14.00
C GLN A 458 -23.01 -14.98 -13.44
N LEU A 459 -21.94 -15.03 -14.24
CA LEU A 459 -20.62 -14.49 -13.86
C LEU A 459 -20.67 -12.96 -13.72
N ARG A 460 -21.34 -12.26 -14.66
CA ARG A 460 -21.60 -10.81 -14.56
C ARG A 460 -22.34 -10.45 -13.27
N ARG A 461 -23.44 -11.15 -12.95
CA ARG A 461 -24.25 -10.90 -11.74
C ARG A 461 -23.51 -11.21 -10.44
N ARG A 462 -22.73 -12.29 -10.38
CA ARG A 462 -21.84 -12.58 -9.24
C ARG A 462 -20.83 -11.45 -9.02
N ALA A 463 -20.14 -11.01 -10.08
CA ALA A 463 -19.16 -9.93 -9.99
C ALA A 463 -19.77 -8.59 -9.56
N LEU A 464 -20.93 -8.21 -10.13
CA LEU A 464 -21.69 -7.02 -9.72
C LEU A 464 -22.13 -7.07 -8.25
N LYS A 465 -22.62 -8.23 -7.78
CA LYS A 465 -23.02 -8.43 -6.38
C LYS A 465 -21.83 -8.25 -5.43
N LEU A 466 -20.68 -8.84 -5.75
CA LEU A 466 -19.47 -8.70 -4.94
C LEU A 466 -19.01 -7.24 -4.87
N LEU A 467 -19.07 -6.50 -5.99
CA LEU A 467 -18.76 -5.06 -6.00
C LEU A 467 -19.70 -4.27 -5.08
N SER A 468 -21.02 -4.49 -5.13
CA SER A 468 -21.99 -3.76 -4.30
C SER A 468 -21.96 -4.14 -2.82
N GLU A 469 -21.53 -5.35 -2.46
CA GLU A 469 -21.47 -5.80 -1.06
C GLU A 469 -20.12 -5.50 -0.38
N CYS A 470 -18.99 -5.52 -1.09
CA CYS A 470 -17.66 -5.57 -0.46
C CYS A 470 -17.18 -4.25 0.19
N THR A 471 -17.81 -3.11 -0.08
CA THR A 471 -17.57 -1.79 0.55
C THR A 471 -16.09 -1.47 0.79
N ARG A 472 -15.34 -1.42 -0.30
CA ARG A 472 -13.88 -1.24 -0.35
C ARG A 472 -13.41 -0.13 -1.30
N ARG A 473 -12.19 0.36 -1.09
CA ARG A 473 -11.40 1.22 -1.97
C ARG A 473 -10.01 0.62 -2.19
N ASP A 474 -9.79 0.10 -3.40
CA ASP A 474 -8.47 -0.38 -3.82
C ASP A 474 -7.73 0.78 -4.51
N GLY A 475 -7.08 1.61 -3.69
CA GLY A 475 -6.48 2.87 -4.10
C GLY A 475 -7.50 3.85 -4.68
N LEU A 476 -7.42 4.10 -5.99
CA LEU A 476 -8.40 4.93 -6.74
C LEU A 476 -9.72 4.19 -7.06
N TRP A 477 -9.79 2.87 -6.90
CA TRP A 477 -10.96 2.08 -7.28
C TRP A 477 -11.95 1.92 -6.12
N ASP A 478 -12.96 2.80 -6.07
CA ASP A 478 -14.12 2.65 -5.17
C ASP A 478 -15.11 1.60 -5.72
N SER A 479 -15.38 0.57 -4.92
CA SER A 479 -16.29 -0.53 -5.26
C SER A 479 -17.73 -0.14 -5.57
N GLN A 480 -18.29 0.85 -4.87
CA GLN A 480 -19.70 1.26 -5.03
C GLN A 480 -19.87 2.12 -6.28
N ILE A 481 -18.92 3.02 -6.56
CA ILE A 481 -18.86 3.77 -7.82
C ILE A 481 -18.66 2.77 -8.99
N THR A 482 -17.75 1.81 -8.83
CA THR A 482 -17.45 0.78 -9.83
C THR A 482 -18.65 -0.12 -10.11
N ALA A 483 -19.42 -0.50 -9.09
CA ALA A 483 -20.67 -1.25 -9.23
C ALA A 483 -21.67 -0.47 -10.09
N LYS A 484 -21.91 0.81 -9.79
CA LYS A 484 -22.83 1.67 -10.56
C LYS A 484 -22.40 1.81 -12.02
N ILE A 485 -21.11 2.07 -12.30
CA ILE A 485 -20.59 2.13 -13.67
C ILE A 485 -20.83 0.79 -14.39
N ALA A 486 -20.43 -0.32 -13.78
CA ALA A 486 -20.55 -1.64 -14.39
C ALA A 486 -22.01 -2.03 -14.65
N THR A 487 -22.95 -1.74 -13.73
CA THR A 487 -24.39 -1.96 -13.92
C THR A 487 -24.92 -1.19 -15.13
N VAL A 488 -24.59 0.10 -15.25
CA VAL A 488 -25.05 0.90 -16.41
C VAL A 488 -24.40 0.42 -17.71
N THR A 489 -23.15 -0.06 -17.68
CA THR A 489 -22.55 -0.75 -18.84
C THR A 489 -23.36 -1.99 -19.22
N VAL A 490 -23.80 -2.80 -18.26
CA VAL A 490 -24.64 -3.99 -18.54
C VAL A 490 -25.98 -3.59 -19.14
N GLU A 491 -26.68 -2.61 -18.57
CA GLU A 491 -27.93 -2.08 -19.12
C GLU A 491 -27.79 -1.62 -20.58
N VAL A 492 -26.72 -0.90 -20.90
CA VAL A 492 -26.48 -0.37 -22.26
C VAL A 492 -26.20 -1.48 -23.25
N GLU A 493 -25.48 -2.54 -22.87
CA GLU A 493 -25.29 -3.71 -23.74
C GLU A 493 -26.60 -4.49 -23.94
N GLU A 494 -27.37 -4.72 -22.87
CA GLU A 494 -28.66 -5.40 -22.92
C GLU A 494 -29.70 -4.62 -23.76
N MET A 495 -29.62 -3.28 -23.81
CA MET A 495 -30.46 -2.43 -24.69
C MET A 495 -30.15 -2.59 -26.19
N PHE A 496 -28.95 -3.05 -26.56
CA PHE A 496 -28.54 -3.20 -27.97
C PHE A 496 -28.45 -4.65 -28.46
N MET A 497 -28.61 -5.62 -27.56
CA MET A 497 -28.87 -7.01 -27.92
C MET A 497 -30.28 -7.13 -28.53
N SER A 498 -30.33 -7.51 -29.82
CA SER A 498 -31.57 -7.91 -30.47
C SER A 498 -32.19 -9.12 -29.76
N PRO A 499 -33.52 -9.33 -29.81
CA PRO A 499 -34.12 -10.59 -29.39
C PRO A 499 -33.46 -11.76 -30.17
N PRO A 500 -33.25 -12.93 -29.53
CA PRO A 500 -32.41 -13.99 -30.09
C PRO A 500 -33.06 -14.62 -31.33
N SER A 501 -32.68 -14.14 -32.52
CA SER A 501 -32.84 -14.89 -33.76
C SER A 501 -31.81 -16.02 -33.83
N PRO A 502 -32.06 -17.10 -34.59
CA PRO A 502 -31.08 -18.17 -34.77
C PRO A 502 -29.72 -17.63 -35.31
N ASP A 503 -29.75 -16.67 -36.24
CA ASP A 503 -28.54 -16.03 -36.79
C ASP A 503 -27.67 -15.33 -35.72
N TYR A 504 -28.25 -14.90 -34.59
CA TYR A 504 -27.52 -14.17 -33.56
C TYR A 504 -26.52 -15.06 -32.81
N ALA A 505 -26.71 -16.38 -32.81
CA ALA A 505 -25.73 -17.32 -32.29
C ALA A 505 -24.54 -17.48 -33.25
N GLU A 506 -24.81 -17.58 -34.55
CA GLU A 506 -23.86 -17.97 -35.60
C GLU A 506 -23.07 -16.80 -36.21
N ASN A 507 -23.52 -15.55 -36.06
CA ASN A 507 -22.89 -14.37 -36.65
C ASN A 507 -22.02 -13.58 -35.64
N PRO A 508 -20.67 -13.61 -35.73
CA PRO A 508 -19.79 -12.89 -34.81
C PRO A 508 -19.94 -11.37 -34.89
N ALA A 509 -20.28 -10.80 -36.05
CA ALA A 509 -20.44 -9.35 -36.21
C ALA A 509 -21.69 -8.85 -35.50
N ALA A 510 -22.79 -9.62 -35.50
CA ALA A 510 -24.00 -9.29 -34.72
C ALA A 510 -23.72 -9.26 -33.20
N ARG A 511 -22.81 -10.12 -32.73
CA ARG A 511 -22.38 -10.24 -31.32
C ARG A 511 -21.38 -9.16 -30.90
N GLU A 512 -20.58 -8.63 -31.83
CA GLU A 512 -19.73 -7.45 -31.60
C GLU A 512 -20.57 -6.14 -31.62
N ASN A 513 -21.58 -6.03 -32.50
CA ASN A 513 -22.45 -4.84 -32.70
C ASN A 513 -23.44 -4.52 -31.55
N GLY A 514 -23.45 -5.31 -30.48
CA GLY A 514 -24.18 -5.03 -29.22
C GLY A 514 -23.29 -4.60 -28.06
N ARG A 515 -21.96 -4.60 -28.24
CA ARG A 515 -20.98 -4.41 -27.16
C ARG A 515 -20.55 -2.96 -27.01
N VAL A 516 -20.31 -2.56 -25.76
CA VAL A 516 -19.64 -1.30 -25.41
C VAL A 516 -18.15 -1.45 -25.69
N LYS A 517 -17.62 -0.69 -26.65
CA LYS A 517 -16.18 -0.65 -26.97
C LYS A 517 -15.42 0.34 -26.10
N GLU A 518 -16.07 1.44 -25.72
CA GLU A 518 -15.45 2.54 -24.98
C GLU A 518 -16.47 3.19 -24.00
N VAL A 519 -15.99 3.58 -22.82
CA VAL A 519 -16.78 4.35 -21.84
C VAL A 519 -15.99 5.60 -21.47
N LYS A 520 -16.37 6.75 -22.04
CA LYS A 520 -15.77 8.04 -21.66
C LYS A 520 -16.34 8.46 -20.32
N PHE A 521 -15.45 8.62 -19.35
CA PHE A 521 -15.78 8.98 -17.96
C PHE A 521 -15.52 10.47 -17.74
N GLU A 522 -16.60 11.26 -17.57
CA GLU A 522 -16.53 12.71 -17.37
C GLU A 522 -17.09 13.08 -16.00
N LEU A 523 -16.21 13.39 -15.05
CA LEU A 523 -16.59 13.77 -13.68
C LEU A 523 -17.33 15.12 -13.67
N GLN A 524 -18.48 15.15 -12.99
CA GLN A 524 -19.30 16.34 -12.75
C GLN A 524 -19.22 16.70 -11.27
N GLY A 525 -18.01 17.10 -10.83
CA GLY A 525 -17.64 17.15 -9.41
C GLY A 525 -17.37 15.76 -8.82
N ASP A 526 -17.25 15.66 -7.51
CA ASP A 526 -16.82 14.43 -6.83
C ASP A 526 -17.92 13.39 -6.57
N ARG A 527 -19.19 13.71 -6.89
CA ARG A 527 -20.38 12.88 -6.62
C ARG A 527 -21.23 12.53 -7.83
N ALA A 528 -20.78 12.89 -9.04
CA ALA A 528 -21.47 12.54 -10.26
C ALA A 528 -20.49 12.35 -11.42
N ALA A 529 -20.88 11.55 -12.40
CA ALA A 529 -20.23 11.49 -13.70
C ALA A 529 -21.25 11.38 -14.83
N LEU A 530 -20.90 11.95 -15.98
CA LEU A 530 -21.51 11.63 -17.26
C LEU A 530 -20.72 10.49 -17.90
N LEU A 531 -21.34 9.32 -18.02
CA LEU A 531 -20.82 8.22 -18.81
C LEU A 531 -21.26 8.40 -20.26
N ARG A 532 -20.31 8.36 -21.18
CA ARG A 532 -20.60 8.36 -22.63
C ARG A 532 -20.13 7.05 -23.24
N PHE A 533 -21.09 6.23 -23.67
CA PHE A 533 -20.87 4.89 -24.18
C PHE A 533 -20.77 4.90 -25.69
N ILE A 534 -19.67 4.34 -26.21
CA ILE A 534 -19.48 4.10 -27.65
C ILE A 534 -19.74 2.62 -27.90
N VAL A 535 -20.90 2.34 -28.52
CA VAL A 535 -21.33 1.00 -28.91
C VAL A 535 -21.00 0.78 -30.38
N ALA A 536 -20.57 -0.43 -30.72
CA ALA A 536 -20.09 -0.76 -32.06
C ALA A 536 -21.13 -0.47 -33.16
N GLY A 537 -20.88 0.57 -33.95
CA GLY A 537 -21.70 0.95 -35.11
C GLY A 537 -23.00 1.70 -34.80
N ARG A 538 -23.15 2.32 -33.62
CA ARG A 538 -24.39 3.02 -33.21
C ARG A 538 -24.13 4.40 -32.58
N GLU A 539 -25.20 5.12 -32.25
CA GLU A 539 -25.17 6.43 -31.60
C GLU A 539 -24.54 6.41 -30.19
N GLU A 540 -24.03 7.57 -29.75
CA GLU A 540 -23.43 7.78 -28.44
C GLU A 540 -24.50 7.79 -27.33
N VAL A 541 -24.56 6.73 -26.51
CA VAL A 541 -25.47 6.70 -25.35
C VAL A 541 -24.86 7.45 -24.18
N ARG A 542 -25.58 8.43 -23.65
CA ARG A 542 -25.18 9.21 -22.46
C ARG A 542 -26.02 8.83 -21.25
N LYS A 543 -25.38 8.52 -20.12
CA LYS A 543 -26.03 8.22 -18.84
C LYS A 543 -25.35 9.01 -17.73
N LYS A 544 -26.12 9.72 -16.91
CA LYS A 544 -25.59 10.30 -15.67
C LYS A 544 -25.63 9.25 -14.56
N ILE A 545 -24.57 9.18 -13.76
CA ILE A 545 -24.54 8.43 -12.49
C ILE A 545 -24.19 9.38 -11.34
N GLU A 546 -24.69 9.07 -10.15
CA GLU A 546 -24.51 9.87 -8.92
C GLU A 546 -24.22 8.95 -7.72
N TRP A 547 -23.47 9.43 -6.73
CA TRP A 547 -23.06 8.63 -5.55
C TRP A 547 -22.83 9.43 -4.26
#